data_AF-A0A844M6N5-F1
#
_entry.id   AF-A0A844M6N5-F1
#
_cell.length_a   1.000
_cell.length_b   1.000
_cell.length_c   1.000
_cell.angle_alpha   90.00
_cell.angle_beta   90.00
_cell.angle_gamma   90.00
#
_symmetry.space_group_name_H-M   'P 1'
#
loop_
_entity.id
_entity.type
_entity.pdbx_description
1 polymer ?
#
loop_
_entity_poly.entity_id
_entity_poly.type
_entity_poly.pdbx_seq_one_letter_code
_entity_poly.pdbx_strand_id
1 'polypeptide(L)'
;MQSIDRTQAVAVCRPLGAQEHTFWLHDRANPFHFALTAQISGKFSVHQLQQALTLIQQRHSLLQVSIAVDEVGQPWFVEDCASIPLRVVQRQSQQQWQREVEQEMATPFVWWQAPLVRVVLVHSSNDEQLSELIVVFHHAIADESVLYSSDNRSI
;
A
#
# COMPACT_ATOMS: atom_id res chain seq x y z
N MET A 1 -21.70 8.07 -5.90
CA MET A 1 -22.27 6.76 -6.28
C MET A 1 -21.97 6.58 -7.75
N GLN A 2 -20.80 6.05 -8.08
CA GLN A 2 -20.42 5.81 -9.47
C GLN A 2 -20.62 4.32 -9.74
N SER A 3 -21.69 4.03 -10.48
CA SER A 3 -21.93 2.76 -11.15
C SER A 3 -20.81 2.48 -12.14
N ILE A 4 -20.43 1.22 -12.30
CA ILE A 4 -19.43 0.79 -13.28
C ILE A 4 -20.00 1.03 -14.68
N ASP A 5 -19.72 2.20 -15.27
CA ASP A 5 -20.00 2.50 -16.67
C ASP A 5 -18.99 1.70 -17.53
N ARG A 6 -19.49 0.80 -18.38
CA ARG A 6 -18.72 -0.19 -19.15
C ARG A 6 -17.81 0.41 -20.25
N THR A 7 -17.58 1.72 -20.26
CA THR A 7 -16.89 2.42 -21.36
C THR A 7 -15.40 2.69 -21.09
N GLN A 8 -14.87 2.32 -19.93
CA GLN A 8 -13.43 2.22 -19.71
C GLN A 8 -13.11 0.76 -19.42
N ALA A 9 -12.24 0.15 -20.23
CA ALA A 9 -11.78 -1.22 -20.04
C ALA A 9 -10.87 -1.29 -18.81
N VAL A 10 -11.47 -1.17 -17.63
CA VAL A 10 -10.80 -1.45 -16.37
C VAL A 10 -10.78 -2.97 -16.23
N ALA A 11 -9.60 -3.58 -16.14
CA ALA A 11 -9.49 -5.01 -15.96
C ALA A 11 -10.09 -5.37 -14.60
N VAL A 12 -11.31 -5.91 -14.63
CA VAL A 12 -11.98 -6.43 -13.44
C VAL A 12 -11.26 -7.72 -13.05
N CYS A 13 -10.55 -7.71 -11.92
CA CYS A 13 -9.75 -8.87 -11.50
C CYS A 13 -10.61 -9.98 -10.94
N ARG A 14 -11.32 -9.71 -9.84
CA ARG A 14 -12.13 -10.69 -9.10
C ARG A 14 -12.97 -10.03 -8.00
N PRO A 15 -14.03 -10.69 -7.51
CA PRO A 15 -14.72 -10.24 -6.30
C PRO A 15 -13.77 -10.34 -5.08
N LEU A 16 -14.05 -9.51 -4.06
CA LEU A 16 -13.39 -9.64 -2.76
C LEU A 16 -13.82 -10.96 -2.11
N GLY A 17 -12.86 -11.70 -1.57
CA GLY A 17 -13.11 -12.87 -0.74
C GLY A 17 -13.73 -12.48 0.60
N ALA A 18 -14.22 -13.46 1.37
CA ALA A 18 -14.96 -13.20 2.61
C ALA A 18 -14.18 -12.35 3.63
N GLN A 19 -12.88 -12.61 3.81
CA GLN A 19 -12.03 -11.83 4.72
C GLN A 19 -11.79 -10.40 4.20
N GLU A 20 -11.43 -10.25 2.93
CA GLU A 20 -11.20 -8.95 2.29
C GLU A 20 -12.47 -8.09 2.33
N HIS A 21 -13.63 -8.71 2.09
CA HIS A 21 -14.94 -8.06 2.21
C HIS A 21 -15.18 -7.59 3.65
N THR A 22 -14.87 -8.43 4.65
CA THR A 22 -15.00 -8.04 6.08
C THR A 22 -14.12 -6.84 6.41
N PHE A 23 -12.87 -6.83 5.95
CA PHE A 23 -11.94 -5.71 6.16
C PHE A 23 -12.40 -4.43 5.47
N TRP A 24 -12.87 -4.52 4.23
CA TRP A 24 -13.45 -3.38 3.53
C TRP A 24 -14.70 -2.82 4.25
N LEU A 25 -15.58 -3.68 4.78
CA LEU A 25 -16.73 -3.22 5.56
C LEU A 25 -16.32 -2.54 6.86
N HIS A 26 -15.27 -3.03 7.53
CA HIS A 26 -14.71 -2.38 8.72
C HIS A 26 -14.13 -1.01 8.40
N ASP A 27 -13.36 -0.89 7.31
CA ASP A 27 -12.75 0.38 6.87
C ASP A 27 -13.79 1.48 6.63
N ARG A 28 -14.99 1.12 6.17
CA ARG A 28 -16.11 2.06 5.98
C ARG A 28 -16.61 2.69 7.28
N ALA A 29 -16.40 2.06 8.43
CA ALA A 29 -16.82 2.58 9.73
C ALA A 29 -15.67 3.34 10.42
N ASN A 30 -14.46 2.78 10.38
CA ASN A 30 -13.24 3.39 10.93
C ASN A 30 -12.05 2.97 10.06
N PRO A 31 -11.02 3.83 9.89
CA PRO A 31 -9.84 3.48 9.10
C PRO A 31 -9.25 2.14 9.56
N PHE A 32 -9.13 1.20 8.64
CA PHE A 32 -8.68 -0.16 8.93
C PHE A 32 -7.53 -0.54 7.99
N HIS A 33 -6.34 -0.05 8.38
CA HIS A 33 -5.06 -0.29 7.71
C HIS A 33 -3.97 -0.57 8.73
N PHE A 34 -2.82 -1.04 8.27
CA PHE A 34 -1.65 -1.31 9.10
C PHE A 34 -0.37 -0.81 8.45
N ALA A 35 0.66 -0.59 9.26
CA ALA A 35 1.97 -0.14 8.83
C ALA A 35 3.03 -1.20 9.14
N LEU A 36 3.92 -1.45 8.17
CA LEU A 36 5.19 -2.14 8.36
C LEU A 36 6.31 -1.11 8.35
N THR A 37 7.27 -1.24 9.25
CA THR A 37 8.45 -0.37 9.26
C THR A 37 9.71 -1.22 9.17
N ALA A 38 10.59 -0.86 8.25
CA ALA A 38 11.90 -1.47 8.08
C ALA A 38 12.99 -0.41 8.23
N GLN A 39 14.08 -0.78 8.90
CA GLN A 39 15.27 0.05 8.99
C GLN A 39 16.29 -0.41 7.96
N ILE A 40 16.78 0.52 7.15
CA ILE A 40 17.70 0.26 6.04
C ILE A 40 19.03 0.91 6.37
N SER A 41 20.06 0.07 6.53
CA SER A 41 21.43 0.50 6.70
C SER A 41 22.15 0.59 5.35
N GLY A 42 22.88 1.68 5.13
CA GLY A 42 23.66 1.92 3.92
C GLY A 42 23.13 3.08 3.08
N LYS A 43 23.77 3.31 1.93
CA LYS A 43 23.45 4.40 1.01
C LYS A 43 22.62 3.88 -0.16
N PHE A 44 21.50 4.54 -0.41
CA PHE A 44 20.69 4.36 -1.61
C PHE A 44 20.10 5.71 -2.01
N SER A 45 19.79 5.86 -3.28
CA SER A 45 19.08 7.04 -3.78
C SER A 45 17.57 6.81 -3.73
N VAL A 46 16.81 7.91 -3.58
CA VAL A 46 15.35 7.89 -3.72
C VAL A 46 14.92 7.27 -5.06
N HIS A 47 15.69 7.52 -6.13
CA HIS A 47 15.44 6.93 -7.44
C HIS A 47 15.54 5.39 -7.43
N GLN A 48 16.55 4.82 -6.78
CA GLN A 48 16.66 3.36 -6.64
C GLN A 48 15.47 2.77 -5.88
N LEU A 49 14.98 3.46 -4.84
CA LEU A 49 13.78 3.04 -4.12
C LEU A 49 12.53 3.08 -5.02
N GLN A 50 12.34 4.15 -5.80
CA GLN A 50 11.23 4.28 -6.75
C GLN A 50 11.25 3.15 -7.80
N GLN A 51 12.43 2.81 -8.31
CA GLN A 51 12.60 1.68 -9.23
C GLN A 51 12.23 0.35 -8.56
N ALA A 52 12.68 0.13 -7.32
CA ALA A 52 12.34 -1.08 -6.57
C ALA A 52 10.82 -1.20 -6.33
N LEU A 53 10.15 -0.11 -5.95
CA LEU A 53 8.69 -0.07 -5.78
C LEU A 53 7.97 -0.39 -7.09
N THR A 54 8.44 0.15 -8.21
CA THR A 54 7.88 -0.14 -9.54
C THR A 54 7.99 -1.63 -9.88
N LEU A 55 9.15 -2.25 -9.63
CA LEU A 55 9.36 -3.69 -9.90
C LEU A 55 8.49 -4.59 -9.01
N ILE A 56 8.36 -4.25 -7.72
CA ILE A 56 7.48 -4.99 -6.79
C ILE A 56 6.02 -4.84 -7.22
N GLN A 57 5.60 -3.63 -7.59
CA GLN A 57 4.23 -3.38 -8.06
C GLN A 57 3.90 -4.19 -9.32
N GLN A 58 4.85 -4.31 -10.27
CA GLN A 58 4.71 -5.15 -11.46
C GLN A 58 4.60 -6.64 -11.13
N ARG A 59 5.30 -7.11 -10.08
CA ARG A 59 5.27 -8.51 -9.65
C ARG A 59 3.99 -8.87 -8.89
N HIS A 60 3.36 -7.91 -8.22
CA HIS A 60 2.21 -8.14 -7.34
C HIS A 60 1.00 -7.31 -7.79
N SER A 61 0.07 -7.92 -8.53
CA SER A 61 -1.11 -7.25 -9.08
C SER A 61 -1.99 -6.58 -8.02
N LEU A 62 -2.08 -7.12 -6.80
CA LEU A 62 -2.81 -6.50 -5.68
C LEU A 62 -2.25 -5.14 -5.23
N LEU A 63 -1.04 -4.76 -5.64
CA LEU A 63 -0.49 -3.42 -5.38
C LEU A 63 -0.94 -2.39 -6.44
N GLN A 64 -1.74 -2.80 -7.42
CA GLN A 64 -2.26 -1.97 -8.51
C GLN A 64 -3.79 -1.89 -8.49
N VAL A 65 -4.45 -2.22 -7.38
CA VAL A 65 -5.92 -2.28 -7.34
C VAL A 65 -6.54 -1.19 -6.49
N SER A 66 -7.78 -0.86 -6.84
CA SER A 66 -8.78 -0.23 -5.98
C SER A 66 -9.97 -1.18 -5.76
N ILE A 67 -10.93 -0.76 -4.95
CA ILE A 67 -12.19 -1.47 -4.73
C ILE A 67 -13.33 -0.72 -5.41
N ALA A 68 -14.10 -1.41 -6.25
CA ALA A 68 -15.35 -0.93 -6.81
C ALA A 68 -16.52 -1.80 -6.35
N VAL A 69 -17.73 -1.26 -6.38
CA VAL A 69 -18.96 -2.00 -6.04
C VAL A 69 -19.83 -2.07 -7.28
N ASP A 70 -20.31 -3.26 -7.63
CA ASP A 70 -21.21 -3.44 -8.77
C ASP A 70 -22.67 -3.06 -8.45
N GLU A 71 -23.55 -3.21 -9.44
CA GLU A 71 -24.97 -2.84 -9.33
C GLU A 71 -25.75 -3.64 -8.27
N VAL A 72 -25.28 -4.84 -7.91
CA VAL A 72 -25.93 -5.68 -6.89
C VAL A 72 -25.29 -5.51 -5.51
N GLY A 73 -24.31 -4.60 -5.37
CA GLY A 73 -23.65 -4.31 -4.11
C GLY A 73 -22.45 -5.21 -3.80
N GLN A 74 -22.00 -6.05 -4.73
CA GLN A 74 -20.84 -6.91 -4.53
C GLN A 74 -19.54 -6.10 -4.76
N PRO A 75 -18.58 -6.12 -3.81
CA PRO A 75 -17.29 -5.46 -4.01
C PRO A 75 -16.32 -6.31 -4.86
N TRP A 76 -15.54 -5.62 -5.69
CA TRP A 76 -14.56 -6.17 -6.62
C TRP A 76 -13.22 -5.45 -6.53
N PHE A 77 -12.13 -6.19 -6.72
CA PHE A 77 -10.84 -5.60 -7.06
C PHE A 77 -10.80 -5.23 -8.52
N VAL A 78 -10.32 -4.02 -8.76
CA VAL A 78 -10.26 -3.40 -10.06
C VAL A 78 -8.85 -2.85 -10.26
N GLU A 79 -8.17 -3.29 -11.31
CA GLU A 79 -6.82 -2.81 -11.62
C GLU A 79 -6.84 -1.36 -12.11
N ASP A 80 -5.99 -0.55 -11.53
CA ASP A 80 -5.69 0.81 -11.93
C ASP A 80 -4.18 1.00 -11.78
N CYS A 81 -3.50 1.21 -12.91
CA CYS A 81 -2.04 1.22 -13.05
C CYS A 81 -1.36 2.43 -12.39
N ALA A 82 -1.94 2.97 -11.31
CA ALA A 82 -1.40 4.05 -10.51
C ALA A 82 -0.14 3.59 -9.75
N SER A 83 0.94 4.37 -9.85
CA SER A 83 2.19 4.10 -9.16
C SER A 83 2.02 4.18 -7.64
N ILE A 84 2.74 3.33 -6.88
CA ILE A 84 2.81 3.43 -5.40
C ILE A 84 3.28 4.84 -4.99
N PRO A 85 2.48 5.61 -4.23
CA PRO A 85 2.90 6.91 -3.71
C PRO A 85 4.09 6.76 -2.77
N LEU A 86 5.17 7.50 -3.06
CA LEU A 86 6.36 7.60 -2.22
C LEU A 86 6.49 9.03 -1.68
N ARG A 87 6.36 9.18 -0.36
CA ARG A 87 6.63 10.43 0.36
C ARG A 87 8.03 10.37 0.97
N VAL A 88 8.86 11.38 0.71
CA VAL A 88 10.22 11.45 1.28
C VAL A 88 10.25 12.54 2.33
N VAL A 89 10.70 12.18 3.53
CA VAL A 89 10.83 13.08 4.68
C VAL A 89 12.28 13.07 5.13
N GLN A 90 12.84 14.25 5.40
CA GLN A 90 14.17 14.34 5.98
C GLN A 90 14.14 13.97 7.45
N ARG A 91 15.09 13.13 7.89
CA ARG A 91 15.24 12.77 9.29
C ARG A 91 15.70 13.98 10.10
N GLN A 92 14.87 14.40 11.05
CA GLN A 92 15.19 15.50 11.99
C GLN A 92 15.49 14.99 13.41
N SER A 93 15.10 13.76 13.72
CA SER A 93 15.35 13.12 15.01
C SER A 93 15.25 11.59 14.89
N GLN A 94 15.74 10.87 15.90
CA GLN A 94 15.56 9.41 15.97
C GLN A 94 14.08 9.01 16.03
N GLN A 95 13.22 9.87 16.57
CA GLN A 95 11.79 9.65 16.73
C GLN A 95 10.93 10.08 15.53
N GLN A 96 11.56 10.56 14.45
CA GLN A 96 10.81 11.10 13.31
C GLN A 96 9.92 10.03 12.68
N TRP A 97 10.41 8.80 12.55
CA TRP A 97 9.66 7.71 11.90
C TRP A 97 8.39 7.34 12.67
N GLN A 98 8.39 7.37 14.00
CA GLN A 98 7.19 7.10 14.80
C GLN A 98 6.11 8.13 14.51
N ARG A 99 6.48 9.42 14.40
CA ARG A 99 5.52 10.49 14.05
C ARG A 99 4.95 10.29 12.65
N GLU A 100 5.78 9.86 11.69
CA GLU A 100 5.31 9.54 10.35
C GLU A 100 4.36 8.34 10.34
N VAL A 101 4.63 7.30 11.14
CA VAL A 101 3.70 6.18 11.32
C VAL A 101 2.38 6.67 11.90
N GLU A 102 2.40 7.45 12.99
CA GLU A 102 1.19 8.02 13.59
C GLU A 102 0.37 8.84 12.57
N GLN A 103 1.05 9.66 11.77
CA GLN A 103 0.41 10.46 10.73
C GLN A 103 -0.23 9.59 9.63
N GLU A 104 0.48 8.58 9.12
CA GLU A 104 -0.07 7.71 8.09
C GLU A 104 -1.22 6.85 8.64
N MET A 105 -1.12 6.38 9.88
CA MET A 105 -2.18 5.63 10.55
C MET A 105 -3.42 6.48 10.84
N ALA A 106 -3.28 7.79 11.02
CA ALA A 106 -4.38 8.73 11.15
C ALA A 106 -5.01 9.14 9.80
N THR A 107 -4.39 8.78 8.68
CA THR A 107 -4.84 9.17 7.34
C THR A 107 -5.57 8.00 6.68
N PRO A 108 -6.89 8.02 6.52
CA PRO A 108 -7.65 6.92 5.91
C PRO A 108 -7.28 6.70 4.45
N PHE A 109 -7.40 5.45 3.98
CA PHE A 109 -7.41 5.20 2.54
C PHE A 109 -8.74 5.61 1.92
N VAL A 110 -8.68 6.04 0.67
CA VAL A 110 -9.86 6.16 -0.19
C VAL A 110 -9.95 4.85 -0.98
N TRP A 111 -10.78 3.91 -0.52
CA TRP A 111 -10.78 2.54 -1.06
C TRP A 111 -11.12 2.45 -2.56
N TRP A 112 -11.77 3.45 -3.14
CA TRP A 112 -12.07 3.55 -4.57
C TRP A 112 -10.97 4.23 -5.41
N GLN A 113 -9.81 4.52 -4.81
CA GLN A 113 -8.66 5.11 -5.49
C GLN A 113 -7.45 4.19 -5.32
N ALA A 114 -6.82 3.82 -6.44
CA ALA A 114 -5.61 3.03 -6.41
C ALA A 114 -4.37 3.91 -6.19
N PRO A 115 -3.27 3.33 -5.67
CA PRO A 115 -3.21 1.99 -5.08
C PRO A 115 -3.57 2.02 -3.59
N LEU A 116 -4.04 0.90 -3.05
CA LEU A 116 -4.35 0.73 -1.62
C LEU A 116 -3.11 0.48 -0.74
N VAL A 117 -1.96 1.03 -1.16
CA VAL A 117 -0.67 1.01 -0.47
C VAL A 117 -0.01 2.39 -0.57
N ARG A 118 0.68 2.82 0.49
CA ARG A 118 1.47 4.05 0.52
C ARG A 118 2.84 3.78 1.14
N VAL A 119 3.85 4.53 0.72
CA VAL A 119 5.21 4.40 1.22
C VAL A 119 5.74 5.74 1.70
N VAL A 120 6.36 5.74 2.87
CA VAL A 120 7.11 6.88 3.41
C VAL A 120 8.55 6.47 3.62
N LEU A 121 9.47 7.25 3.08
CA LEU A 121 10.89 7.15 3.35
C LEU A 121 11.28 8.27 4.31
N VAL A 122 11.68 7.91 5.52
CA VAL A 122 12.38 8.80 6.44
C VAL A 122 13.87 8.71 6.10
N HIS A 123 14.30 9.63 5.26
CA HIS A 123 15.62 9.63 4.66
C HIS A 123 16.61 10.35 5.55
N SER A 124 17.69 9.67 5.88
CA SER A 124 18.79 10.29 6.59
C SER A 124 19.70 11.09 5.67
N SER A 125 20.32 12.12 6.24
CA SER A 125 21.35 12.90 5.55
C SER A 125 22.63 12.07 5.38
N ASN A 126 23.54 12.52 4.51
CA ASN A 126 24.69 11.75 4.03
C ASN A 126 25.63 11.16 5.11
N ASP A 127 25.57 11.66 6.35
CA ASP A 127 26.39 11.20 7.48
C ASP A 127 25.73 10.08 8.28
N GLU A 128 24.40 9.98 8.27
CA GLU A 128 23.65 8.92 8.93
C GLU A 128 23.26 7.86 7.89
N GLN A 129 23.91 6.69 7.94
CA GLN A 129 23.65 5.59 7.01
C GLN A 129 22.35 4.82 7.32
N LEU A 130 21.37 5.43 7.99
CA LEU A 130 20.23 4.73 8.55
C LEU A 130 18.93 5.40 8.15
N SER A 131 18.17 4.81 7.24
CA SER A 131 16.85 5.33 6.85
C SER A 131 15.75 4.40 7.32
N GLU A 132 14.55 4.92 7.55
CA GLU A 132 13.36 4.10 7.82
C GLU A 132 12.43 4.11 6.61
N LEU A 133 11.98 2.92 6.22
CA LEU A 133 10.96 2.72 5.21
C LEU A 133 9.68 2.29 5.92
N ILE A 134 8.63 3.09 5.79
CA ILE A 134 7.30 2.80 6.32
C ILE A 134 6.42 2.45 5.12
N VAL A 135 5.74 1.31 5.18
CA VAL A 135 4.81 0.86 4.16
C VAL A 135 3.46 0.64 4.82
N VAL A 136 2.43 1.32 4.32
CA VAL A 136 1.08 1.25 4.88
C VAL A 136 0.16 0.61 3.88
N PHE A 137 -0.61 -0.39 4.32
CA PHE A 137 -1.51 -1.18 3.48
C PHE A 137 -2.94 -1.10 4.01
N HIS A 138 -3.89 -0.97 3.10
CA HIS A 138 -5.28 -1.31 3.41
C HIS A 138 -5.41 -2.83 3.63
N HIS A 139 -6.09 -3.26 4.69
CA HIS A 139 -6.17 -4.69 5.06
C HIS A 139 -6.79 -5.59 3.97
N ALA A 140 -7.60 -5.04 3.07
CA ALA A 140 -8.15 -5.82 1.96
C ALA A 140 -7.10 -6.35 0.97
N ILE A 141 -5.93 -5.68 0.80
CA ILE A 141 -4.91 -6.10 -0.17
C ILE A 141 -3.72 -6.83 0.46
N ALA A 142 -3.64 -6.83 1.79
CA ALA A 142 -2.60 -7.49 2.54
C ALA A 142 -3.14 -7.90 3.92
N ASP A 143 -3.02 -9.18 4.24
CA ASP A 143 -3.12 -9.67 5.62
C ASP A 143 -1.74 -10.10 6.11
N GLU A 144 -1.61 -10.35 7.41
CA GLU A 144 -0.36 -10.84 8.00
C GLU A 144 0.09 -12.19 7.40
N SER A 145 -0.79 -12.96 6.75
CA SER A 145 -0.47 -14.26 6.15
C SER A 145 0.24 -14.14 4.79
N VAL A 146 -0.11 -13.13 3.98
CA VAL A 146 0.49 -12.91 2.66
C VAL A 146 1.98 -12.56 2.78
N LEU A 147 2.38 -11.84 3.83
CA LEU A 147 3.77 -11.42 4.06
C LEU A 147 4.72 -12.56 4.40
N TYR A 148 4.23 -13.69 4.93
CA TYR A 148 5.05 -14.89 5.16
C TYR A 148 5.09 -15.85 3.96
N SER A 149 4.20 -15.66 2.97
CA SER A 149 4.07 -16.62 1.86
C SER A 149 5.01 -16.36 0.67
N SER A 150 5.73 -15.23 0.65
CA SER A 150 6.61 -14.87 -0.48
C SER A 150 8.09 -15.23 -0.32
N ASP A 151 8.49 -15.77 0.84
CA ASP A 151 9.87 -16.23 1.11
C ASP A 151 9.96 -17.74 1.39
N ASN A 152 9.28 -18.56 0.57
CA ASN A 152 9.54 -20.00 0.53
C ASN A 152 9.63 -20.55 -0.91
N ARG A 153 10.58 -20.00 -1.67
CA ARG A 153 11.31 -20.81 -2.66
C ARG A 153 12.79 -20.81 -2.27
N SER A 154 13.10 -21.65 -1.29
CA SER A 154 14.47 -22.11 -1.08
C SER A 154 14.87 -23.09 -2.20
N ILE A 155 16.13 -22.96 -2.60
CA ILE A 155 17.00 -23.82 -3.43
C ILE A 155 16.87 -23.64 -4.95
#